data_AF-A0A5B0QZY8-F1
#
_entry.id   AF-A0A5B0QZY8-F1
#
_cell.length_a   1.000
_cell.length_b   1.000
_cell.length_c   1.000
_cell.angle_alpha   90.00
_cell.angle_beta   90.00
_cell.angle_gamma   90.00
#
_symmetry.space_group_name_H-M   'P 1'
#
loop_
_entity.id
_entity.type
_entity.pdbx_description
1 polymer ?
#
loop_
_entity_poly.entity_id
_entity_poly.type
_entity_poly.pdbx_seq_one_letter_code
_entity_poly.pdbx_strand_id
1 'polypeptide(L)'
;MKEVLERVMSGKLITSCSGNLDKYSVILPTYNERRNLPIMIWLLARTFDQHQIDWEVIVVDDNSPDGTLEVAEQLQRLYGPHRIVRPPPSIYKAQDHPPNP
;
A
#
# COMPACT_ATOMS: atom_id res chain seq x y z
N MET A 1 33.07 13.99 -28.40
CA MET A 1 32.05 13.09 -29.00
C MET A 1 32.25 11.62 -28.63
N LYS A 2 33.47 11.07 -28.69
CA LYS A 2 33.74 9.66 -28.31
C LYS A 2 33.48 9.34 -26.83
N GLU A 3 33.82 10.27 -25.93
CA GLU A 3 33.65 10.11 -24.48
C GLU A 3 32.19 10.09 -24.00
N VAL A 4 31.27 10.67 -24.77
CA VAL A 4 29.82 10.67 -24.48
C VAL A 4 29.19 9.34 -24.92
N LEU A 5 29.63 8.81 -26.07
CA LEU A 5 29.16 7.53 -26.61
C LEU A 5 29.57 6.35 -25.74
N GLU A 6 30.79 6.34 -25.18
CA GLU A 6 31.22 5.27 -24.26
C GLU A 6 30.43 5.27 -22.94
N ARG A 7 30.02 6.44 -22.45
CA ARG A 7 29.17 6.55 -21.26
C ARG A 7 27.77 5.97 -21.48
N VAL A 8 27.17 6.22 -22.64
CA VAL A 8 25.84 5.67 -23.02
C VAL A 8 25.91 4.15 -23.23
N MET A 9 26.97 3.66 -23.86
CA MET A 9 27.12 2.23 -24.19
C MET A 9 27.57 1.36 -23.01
N SER A 10 28.21 1.95 -21.98
CA SER A 10 28.66 1.23 -20.77
C SER A 10 27.54 0.91 -19.77
N GLY A 11 26.28 1.27 -20.06
CA GLY A 11 25.14 1.00 -19.17
C GLY A 11 25.17 1.76 -17.84
N LYS A 12 26.08 2.74 -17.69
CA LYS A 12 26.09 3.63 -16.53
C LYS A 12 24.99 4.66 -16.71
N LEU A 13 23.78 4.26 -16.31
CA LEU A 13 22.59 5.09 -16.27
C LEU A 13 22.96 6.43 -15.60
N ILE A 14 23.00 7.50 -16.41
CA ILE A 14 22.85 8.85 -15.89
C ILE A 14 21.40 8.96 -15.41
N THR A 15 21.10 8.39 -14.24
CA THR A 15 19.82 8.64 -13.58
C THR A 15 19.81 10.12 -13.24
N SER A 16 19.12 10.87 -14.10
CA SER A 16 18.61 12.20 -13.84
C SER A 16 17.89 12.19 -12.49
N CYS A 17 18.20 13.18 -11.66
CA CYS A 17 17.44 13.63 -10.50
C CYS A 17 16.51 12.58 -9.87
N SER A 18 16.91 12.02 -8.71
CA SER A 18 15.96 11.51 -7.73
C SER A 18 15.08 12.68 -7.27
N GLY A 19 14.07 13.01 -8.06
CA GLY A 19 12.83 13.49 -7.49
C GLY A 19 12.42 12.42 -6.49
N ASN A 20 12.16 12.83 -5.25
CA ASN A 20 11.38 12.00 -4.35
C ASN A 20 10.12 11.67 -5.15
N LEU A 21 9.96 10.43 -5.64
CA LEU A 21 8.67 10.02 -6.17
C LEU A 21 7.79 10.02 -4.92
N ASP A 22 6.91 11.00 -4.81
CA ASP A 22 5.99 11.10 -3.69
C ASP A 22 5.25 9.76 -3.60
N LYS A 23 5.40 9.10 -2.45
CA LYS A 23 4.69 7.86 -2.16
C LYS A 23 3.29 8.22 -1.67
N TYR A 24 2.28 7.64 -2.30
CA TYR A 24 0.88 7.82 -1.89
C TYR A 24 0.47 6.72 -0.92
N SER A 25 -0.01 7.10 0.26
CA SER A 25 -0.60 6.18 1.23
C SER A 25 -2.11 6.30 1.20
N VAL A 26 -2.80 5.21 0.88
CA VAL A 26 -4.26 5.13 0.93
C VAL A 26 -4.67 4.49 2.24
N ILE A 27 -5.38 5.22 3.10
CA ILE A 27 -5.94 4.67 4.34
C ILE A 27 -7.32 4.12 4.01
N LEU A 28 -7.51 2.82 4.25
CA LEU A 28 -8.76 2.12 3.97
C LEU A 28 -9.36 1.60 5.28
N PRO A 29 -10.29 2.35 5.91
CA PRO A 29 -11.08 1.84 7.02
C PRO A 29 -12.04 0.76 6.51
N THR A 30 -12.11 -0.37 7.21
CA THR A 30 -12.93 -1.52 6.81
C THR A 30 -13.72 -2.07 7.99
N TYR A 31 -14.99 -2.37 7.74
CA TYR A 31 -15.85 -3.15 8.63
C TYR A 31 -16.82 -3.99 7.80
N ASN A 32 -16.79 -5.32 7.96
CA ASN A 32 -17.58 -6.26 7.16
C ASN A 32 -17.35 -6.15 5.63
N GLU A 33 -16.11 -5.94 5.22
CA GLU A 33 -15.73 -5.70 3.82
C GLU A 33 -15.01 -6.89 3.18
N ARG A 34 -15.11 -8.10 3.75
CA ARG A 34 -14.35 -9.29 3.32
C ARG A 34 -14.36 -9.53 1.81
N ARG A 35 -15.52 -9.33 1.16
CA ARG A 35 -15.70 -9.55 -0.28
C ARG A 35 -15.22 -8.38 -1.13
N ASN A 36 -15.33 -7.16 -0.62
CA ASN A 36 -15.04 -5.95 -1.37
C ASN A 36 -13.56 -5.57 -1.26
N LEU A 37 -12.92 -5.85 -0.13
CA LEU A 37 -11.53 -5.53 0.14
C LEU A 37 -10.56 -6.01 -0.97
N PRO A 38 -10.62 -7.27 -1.46
CA PRO A 38 -9.77 -7.70 -2.57
C PRO A 38 -9.99 -6.91 -3.86
N ILE A 39 -11.24 -6.55 -4.15
CA ILE A 39 -11.61 -5.80 -5.36
C ILE A 39 -11.07 -4.38 -5.28
N MET A 40 -11.22 -3.72 -4.13
CA MET A 40 -10.70 -2.38 -3.89
C MET A 40 -9.16 -2.34 -3.98
N ILE A 41 -8.47 -3.28 -3.32
CA ILE A 41 -7.02 -3.38 -3.40
C ILE A 41 -6.55 -3.60 -4.84
N TRP A 42 -7.21 -4.49 -5.59
CA TRP A 42 -6.85 -4.75 -6.99
C TRP A 42 -7.05 -3.51 -7.87
N LEU A 43 -8.15 -2.77 -7.71
CA LEU A 43 -8.40 -1.54 -8.45
C LEU A 43 -7.32 -0.49 -8.16
N LEU A 44 -7.00 -0.26 -6.88
CA LEU A 44 -5.95 0.67 -6.46
C LEU A 44 -4.59 0.28 -7.03
N ALA A 45 -4.18 -0.98 -6.83
CA ALA A 45 -2.90 -1.51 -7.31
C ALA A 45 -2.77 -1.33 -8.83
N ARG A 46 -3.80 -1.76 -9.57
CA ARG A 46 -3.83 -1.62 -11.02
C ARG A 46 -3.69 -0.16 -11.45
N THR A 47 -4.43 0.76 -10.84
CA THR A 47 -4.37 2.18 -11.20
C THR A 47 -2.99 2.79 -10.90
N PHE A 48 -2.44 2.56 -9.71
CA PHE A 48 -1.12 3.10 -9.36
C PHE A 48 -0.01 2.52 -10.25
N ASP A 49 -0.03 1.21 -10.50
CA ASP A 49 0.96 0.55 -11.34
C ASP A 49 0.88 1.03 -12.79
N GLN A 50 -0.33 1.25 -13.33
CA GLN A 50 -0.53 1.82 -14.67
C GLN A 50 0.06 3.24 -14.82
N HIS A 51 0.09 4.01 -13.74
CA HIS A 51 0.62 5.37 -13.73
C HIS A 51 2.05 5.47 -13.17
N GLN A 52 2.70 4.34 -12.85
CA GLN A 52 4.06 4.28 -12.27
C GLN A 52 4.21 5.11 -10.99
N ILE A 53 3.16 5.14 -10.17
CA ILE A 53 3.13 5.87 -8.89
C ILE A 53 3.62 4.92 -7.79
N ASP A 54 4.47 5.39 -6.87
CA ASP A 54 4.79 4.62 -5.67
C ASP A 54 3.65 4.73 -4.64
N TRP A 55 3.22 3.60 -4.08
CA TRP A 55 2.00 3.52 -3.28
C TRP A 55 2.06 2.48 -2.16
N GLU A 56 1.20 2.68 -1.17
CA GLU A 56 0.79 1.68 -0.20
C GLU A 56 -0.68 1.84 0.18
N VAL A 57 -1.30 0.76 0.65
CA VAL A 57 -2.62 0.77 1.27
C VAL A 57 -2.47 0.35 2.72
N ILE A 58 -2.97 1.19 3.63
CA ILE A 58 -3.02 0.93 5.07
C ILE A 58 -4.44 0.48 5.39
N VAL A 59 -4.62 -0.82 5.61
CA VAL A 59 -5.93 -1.41 5.94
C VAL A 59 -6.16 -1.28 7.44
N VAL A 60 -7.20 -0.53 7.81
CA VAL A 60 -7.62 -0.30 9.19
C VAL A 60 -8.91 -1.07 9.42
N ASP A 61 -8.81 -2.24 10.04
CA ASP A 61 -9.98 -3.07 10.35
C ASP A 61 -10.51 -2.76 11.77
N ASP A 62 -11.81 -2.45 11.87
CA ASP A 62 -12.50 -2.18 13.12
C ASP A 62 -13.13 -3.46 13.72
N ASN A 63 -12.29 -4.48 13.92
CA ASN A 63 -12.68 -5.77 14.50
C ASN A 63 -13.85 -6.44 13.76
N SER A 64 -13.72 -6.59 12.43
CA SER A 64 -14.77 -7.18 11.61
C SER A 64 -15.02 -8.66 11.99
N PRO A 65 -16.27 -9.07 12.27
CA PRO A 65 -16.59 -10.46 12.61
C PRO A 65 -16.67 -11.39 11.37
N ASP A 66 -16.74 -10.81 10.16
CA ASP A 66 -16.95 -11.55 8.92
C ASP A 66 -15.68 -12.20 8.35
N GLY A 67 -14.54 -11.90 8.96
CA GLY A 67 -13.22 -12.36 8.52
C GLY A 67 -12.53 -11.43 7.51
N THR A 68 -12.82 -10.12 7.57
CA THR A 68 -12.14 -9.09 6.76
C THR A 68 -10.64 -9.03 7.05
N LEU A 69 -10.24 -9.16 8.32
CA LEU A 69 -8.82 -9.10 8.73
C LEU A 69 -7.99 -10.23 8.11
N GLU A 70 -8.52 -11.45 8.05
CA GLU A 70 -7.86 -12.61 7.43
C GLU A 70 -7.67 -12.39 5.93
N VAL A 71 -8.62 -11.73 5.27
CA VAL A 71 -8.46 -11.35 3.86
C VAL A 71 -7.38 -10.27 3.71
N ALA A 72 -7.33 -9.28 4.61
CA ALA A 72 -6.25 -8.29 4.62
C ALA A 72 -4.87 -8.97 4.80
N GLU A 73 -4.77 -10.01 5.62
CA GLU A 73 -3.56 -10.81 5.80
C GLU A 73 -3.14 -11.55 4.53
N GLN A 74 -4.10 -12.16 3.84
CA GLN A 74 -3.84 -12.85 2.57
C GLN A 74 -3.35 -11.85 1.51
N LEU A 75 -3.98 -10.68 1.42
CA LEU A 75 -3.57 -9.61 0.52
C LEU A 75 -2.17 -9.09 0.86
N GLN A 76 -1.83 -8.94 2.15
CA GLN A 76 -0.48 -8.58 2.59
C GLN A 76 0.58 -9.61 2.18
N ARG A 77 0.27 -10.91 2.25
CA ARG A 77 1.18 -11.96 1.78
C ARG A 77 1.36 -11.92 0.26
N LEU A 78 0.31 -11.55 -0.48
CA LEU A 78 0.31 -11.51 -1.94
C LEU A 78 1.07 -10.30 -2.50
N TYR A 79 0.76 -9.09 -2.02
CA TYR A 79 1.35 -7.84 -2.51
C TYR A 79 2.64 -7.44 -1.76
N GLY A 80 2.87 -8.03 -0.59
CA GLY A 80 4.00 -7.73 0.28
C GLY A 80 3.69 -6.67 1.35
N PRO A 81 4.38 -6.72 2.51
CA PRO A 81 4.13 -5.85 3.65
C PRO A 81 4.47 -4.37 3.41
N HIS A 82 5.18 -4.05 2.33
CA HIS A 82 5.50 -2.67 1.92
C HIS A 82 4.41 -2.04 1.04
N ARG A 83 3.50 -2.84 0.48
CA ARG A 83 2.34 -2.40 -0.31
C ARG A 83 1.06 -2.43 0.50
N ILE A 84 0.86 -3.47 1.30
CA ILE A 84 -0.32 -3.62 2.15
C ILE A 84 0.14 -3.61 3.60
N VAL A 85 -0.15 -2.51 4.27
CA VAL A 85 0.23 -2.27 5.66
C VAL A 85 -0.98 -2.54 6.54
N ARG A 86 -0.75 -3.19 7.68
CA ARG A 86 -1.74 -3.37 8.74
C ARG A 86 -1.20 -2.71 10.01
N PRO A 87 -1.88 -1.70 10.56
CA PRO A 87 -1.48 -1.13 11.82
C PRO A 87 -1.54 -2.17 12.95
N PRO A 88 -0.69 -2.04 13.98
CA PRO A 88 -0.76 -2.91 15.14
C PRO A 88 -2.09 -2.71 15.88
N PRO A 89 -2.68 -3.78 16.46
CA PRO A 89 -3.98 -3.70 17.17
C PRO A 89 -4.00 -2.73 18.36
N SER A 90 -2.82 -2.33 18.87
CA SER A 90 -2.67 -1.55 20.10
C SER A 90 -3.04 -0.07 19.97
N ILE A 91 -3.17 0.48 18.75
CA ILE A 91 -3.45 1.92 18.57
C ILE A 91 -4.89 2.32 18.93
N TYR A 92 -5.82 1.36 19.01
CA TYR A 92 -7.22 1.61 19.35
C TYR A 92 -7.53 1.41 20.85
N LYS A 93 -6.67 0.73 21.61
CA LYS A 93 -6.87 0.48 23.04
C LYS A 93 -6.61 1.69 23.94
N ALA A 94 -6.00 2.76 23.40
CA ALA A 94 -5.72 3.98 24.16
C ALA A 94 -6.85 5.01 24.09
N GLN A 95 -7.95 4.72 23.38
CA GLN A 95 -9.14 5.55 23.40
C GLN A 95 -10.22 4.83 24.19
N ASP A 96 -10.42 5.28 25.44
CA ASP A 96 -11.58 4.98 26.28
C ASP A 96 -12.84 5.45 25.53
N HIS A 97 -13.32 4.64 24.58
CA HIS A 97 -14.62 4.85 23.98
C HIS A 97 -15.67 4.33 24.98
N PRO A 98 -16.53 5.19 25.55
CA PRO A 98 -17.61 4.70 26.41
C PRO A 98 -18.48 3.72 25.61
N PRO A 99 -19.06 2.70 26.26
CA PRO A 99 -19.99 1.80 25.58
C PRO A 99 -21.12 2.63 24.96
N ASN A 100 -21.38 2.38 23.67
CA ASN A 100 -22.46 3.02 22.92
C ASN A 100 -23.79 2.76 23.66
N PRO A 101 -24.64 3.78 23.90
CA PRO A 101 -25.90 3.64 24.65
C PRO A 101 -26.90 2.67 24.02
#